data_AF-A0A355R836-F1
#
_entry.id   AF-A0A355R836-F1
#
_cell.length_a   1.000
_cell.length_b   1.000
_cell.length_c   1.000
_cell.angle_alpha   90.00
_cell.angle_beta   90.00
_cell.angle_gamma   90.00
#
_symmetry.space_group_name_H-M   'P 1'
#
loop_
_entity.id
_entity.type
_entity.pdbx_description
1 polymer ?
#
loop_
_entity_poly.entity_id
_entity_poly.type
_entity_poly.pdbx_seq_one_letter_code
_entity_poly.pdbx_strand_id
1 'polypeptide(L)'
;SLFVAKVAVDSGKLDDAAAELKSVLDNPADVTLGEISRQRLARVLAAQNKAEDALKLLDGDADKAFLASREELKGDLLVQLGRTNDAHSAYEKAKAALSDDAAVGGLQLKLDDLAKGDA
;
A
#
# COMPACT_ATOMS: atom_id res chain seq x y z
N SER A 1 7.90 6.41 -16.17
CA SER A 1 7.56 4.97 -16.35
C SER A 1 7.77 4.20 -15.04
N LEU A 2 7.19 3.01 -14.89
CA LEU A 2 7.37 2.20 -13.67
C LEU A 2 8.84 1.81 -13.38
N PHE A 3 9.66 1.65 -14.42
CA PHE A 3 11.09 1.35 -14.28
C PHE A 3 11.85 2.57 -13.72
N VAL A 4 11.61 3.76 -14.28
CA VAL A 4 12.25 5.00 -13.80
C VAL A 4 11.86 5.28 -12.35
N ALA A 5 10.58 5.12 -12.01
CA ALA A 5 10.13 5.25 -10.64
C ALA A 5 10.86 4.31 -9.68
N LYS A 6 11.07 3.04 -10.07
CA LYS A 6 11.85 2.10 -9.27
C LYS A 6 13.30 2.57 -9.08
N VAL A 7 13.97 2.95 -10.16
CA VAL A 7 15.36 3.45 -10.09
C VAL A 7 15.47 4.69 -9.20
N ALA A 8 14.48 5.59 -9.27
CA ALA A 8 14.42 6.78 -8.44
C ALA A 8 14.27 6.43 -6.94
N VAL A 9 13.40 5.48 -6.59
CA VAL A 9 13.29 4.95 -5.21
C VAL A 9 14.61 4.34 -4.75
N ASP A 10 15.21 3.47 -5.57
CA ASP A 10 16.48 2.81 -5.25
C ASP A 10 17.63 3.83 -5.07
N SER A 11 17.51 5.02 -5.68
CA SER A 11 18.47 6.13 -5.58
C SER A 11 18.11 7.18 -4.51
N GLY A 12 17.07 6.94 -3.70
CA GLY A 12 16.58 7.88 -2.68
C GLY A 12 15.87 9.12 -3.23
N LYS A 13 15.60 9.19 -4.53
CA LYS A 13 14.92 10.31 -5.20
C LYS A 13 13.40 10.13 -5.15
N LEU A 14 12.85 10.24 -3.94
CA LEU A 14 11.44 9.94 -3.71
C LEU A 14 10.50 10.92 -4.44
N ASP A 15 10.87 12.19 -4.58
CA ASP A 15 10.05 13.16 -5.32
C ASP A 15 9.95 12.80 -6.82
N ASP A 16 11.08 12.44 -7.43
CA ASP A 16 11.12 11.98 -8.83
C ASP A 16 10.28 10.71 -9.00
N ALA A 17 10.41 9.76 -8.08
CA ALA A 17 9.61 8.53 -8.09
C ALA A 17 8.10 8.83 -8.01
N ALA A 18 7.70 9.74 -7.12
CA ALA A 18 6.30 10.12 -6.96
C ALA A 18 5.75 10.79 -8.23
N ALA A 19 6.51 11.70 -8.84
CA ALA A 19 6.11 12.37 -10.08
C ALA A 19 5.90 11.37 -11.23
N GLU A 20 6.83 10.44 -11.39
CA GLU A 20 6.78 9.39 -12.41
C GLU A 20 5.58 8.44 -12.22
N LEU A 21 5.31 8.02 -10.99
CA LEU A 21 4.18 7.14 -10.68
C LEU A 21 2.85 7.86 -10.86
N LYS A 22 2.77 9.15 -10.48
CA LYS A 22 1.59 9.98 -10.71
C LYS A 22 1.30 10.13 -12.20
N SER A 23 2.31 10.38 -13.02
CA SER A 23 2.13 10.48 -14.47
C SER A 23 1.56 9.20 -15.09
N VAL A 24 1.96 8.01 -14.60
CA VAL A 24 1.37 6.75 -15.06
C VAL A 24 -0.06 6.58 -14.56
N LEU A 25 -0.36 7.01 -13.34
CA LEU A 25 -1.70 6.94 -12.76
C LEU A 25 -2.70 7.88 -13.44
N ASP A 26 -2.24 9.04 -13.91
CA ASP A 26 -3.08 10.03 -14.60
C ASP A 26 -3.51 9.57 -16.01
N ASN A 27 -2.74 8.68 -16.65
CA ASN A 27 -3.09 8.09 -17.95
C ASN A 27 -2.60 6.63 -18.03
N PRO A 28 -3.27 5.70 -17.34
CA PRO A 28 -2.82 4.32 -17.29
C PRO A 28 -3.12 3.59 -18.60
N ALA A 29 -2.20 2.74 -19.03
CA ALA A 29 -2.40 1.90 -20.23
C ALA A 29 -3.54 0.88 -20.06
N ASP A 30 -3.77 0.43 -18.82
CA ASP A 30 -4.88 -0.44 -18.43
C ASP A 30 -5.14 -0.34 -16.90
N VAL A 31 -6.23 -0.96 -16.45
CA VAL A 31 -6.65 -0.94 -15.04
C VAL A 31 -5.63 -1.57 -14.09
N THR A 32 -4.91 -2.61 -14.54
CA THR A 32 -3.89 -3.31 -13.74
C THR A 32 -2.69 -2.40 -13.53
N LEU A 33 -2.22 -1.74 -14.58
CA LEU A 33 -1.11 -0.80 -14.50
C LEU A 33 -1.47 0.43 -13.64
N GLY A 34 -2.72 0.90 -13.75
CA GLY A 34 -3.25 1.96 -12.89
C GLY A 34 -3.16 1.57 -11.41
N GLU A 35 -3.60 0.37 -11.06
CA GLU A 35 -3.59 -0.08 -9.66
C GLU A 35 -2.18 -0.32 -9.12
N ILE A 36 -1.30 -0.95 -9.90
CA ILE A 36 0.10 -1.12 -9.53
C ILE A 36 0.78 0.24 -9.29
N SER A 37 0.52 1.22 -10.15
CA SER A 37 1.10 2.56 -10.03
C SER A 37 0.59 3.28 -8.79
N ARG A 38 -0.71 3.17 -8.49
CA ARG A 38 -1.35 3.72 -7.30
C ARG A 38 -0.75 3.19 -6.01
N GLN A 39 -0.63 1.87 -5.86
CA GLN A 39 -0.05 1.28 -4.65
C GLN A 39 1.44 1.62 -4.47
N ARG A 40 2.21 1.66 -5.57
CA ARG A 40 3.59 2.10 -5.53
C ARG A 40 3.71 3.57 -5.14
N LEU A 41 2.84 4.44 -5.67
CA LEU A 41 2.82 5.86 -5.30
C LEU A 41 2.51 6.04 -3.82
N ALA A 42 1.53 5.30 -3.29
CA ALA A 42 1.21 5.31 -1.87
C ALA A 42 2.41 4.91 -1.00
N ARG A 43 3.19 3.87 -1.37
CA ARG A 43 4.43 3.51 -0.66
C ARG A 43 5.50 4.60 -0.72
N VAL A 44 5.66 5.27 -1.86
CA VAL A 44 6.60 6.38 -2.00
C VAL A 44 6.18 7.55 -1.10
N LEU A 45 4.89 7.91 -1.09
CA LEU A 45 4.36 8.94 -0.20
C LEU A 45 4.55 8.57 1.29
N ALA A 46 4.36 7.31 1.66
CA ALA A 46 4.65 6.82 3.01
C ALA A 46 6.11 7.07 3.41
N ALA A 47 7.06 6.73 2.51
CA ALA A 47 8.49 6.97 2.71
C ALA A 47 8.85 8.47 2.78
N GLN A 48 8.00 9.33 2.23
CA GLN A 48 8.10 10.79 2.37
C GLN A 48 7.41 11.34 3.63
N ASN A 49 6.94 10.48 4.53
CA ASN A 49 6.13 10.84 5.70
C ASN A 49 4.79 11.51 5.35
N LYS A 50 4.20 11.15 4.20
CA LYS A 50 2.89 11.63 3.71
C LYS A 50 1.86 10.50 3.71
N ALA A 51 1.75 9.78 4.83
CA ALA A 51 0.92 8.58 4.92
C ALA A 51 -0.59 8.88 4.78
N GLU A 52 -1.07 10.06 5.18
CA GLU A 52 -2.45 10.49 4.94
C GLU A 52 -2.76 10.66 3.46
N ASP A 53 -1.84 11.26 2.69
CA ASP A 53 -2.01 11.41 1.25
C ASP A 53 -1.90 10.06 0.54
N ALA A 54 -1.04 9.16 1.05
CA ALA A 54 -0.98 7.78 0.59
C ALA A 54 -2.31 7.04 0.80
N LEU A 55 -2.96 7.21 1.96
CA LEU A 55 -4.26 6.59 2.23
C LEU A 55 -5.34 7.07 1.25
N LYS A 56 -5.40 8.39 0.98
CA LYS A 56 -6.35 8.96 0.01
C LYS A 56 -6.21 8.34 -1.38
N LEU A 57 -5.00 7.96 -1.80
CA LEU A 57 -4.80 7.29 -3.08
C LEU A 57 -5.46 5.91 -3.14
N LEU A 58 -5.60 5.23 -2.00
CA LEU A 58 -6.13 3.87 -1.88
C LEU A 58 -7.62 3.84 -1.53
N ASP A 59 -8.27 5.01 -1.44
CA ASP A 59 -9.71 5.11 -1.27
C ASP A 59 -10.45 4.53 -2.48
N GLY A 60 -11.65 4.00 -2.21
CA GLY A 60 -12.48 3.32 -3.20
C GLY A 60 -12.12 1.85 -3.41
N ASP A 61 -12.78 1.25 -4.40
CA ASP A 61 -12.70 -0.18 -4.67
C ASP A 61 -11.45 -0.55 -5.49
N ALA A 62 -11.00 -1.78 -5.32
CA ALA A 62 -9.99 -2.43 -6.15
C ALA A 62 -10.55 -3.75 -6.66
N ASP A 63 -10.06 -4.19 -7.83
CA ASP A 63 -10.34 -5.54 -8.29
C ASP A 63 -9.85 -6.57 -7.25
N LYS A 64 -10.56 -7.70 -7.18
CA LYS A 64 -10.27 -8.78 -6.21
C LYS A 64 -8.80 -9.19 -6.20
N ALA A 65 -8.15 -9.17 -7.37
CA ALA A 65 -6.73 -9.51 -7.52
C ALA A 65 -5.77 -8.59 -6.73
N PHE A 66 -6.18 -7.36 -6.43
CA PHE A 66 -5.36 -6.38 -5.72
C PHE A 66 -5.83 -6.11 -4.29
N LEU A 67 -7.03 -6.56 -3.92
CA LEU A 67 -7.67 -6.24 -2.64
C LEU A 67 -6.76 -6.58 -1.45
N ALA A 68 -6.17 -7.77 -1.42
CA ALA A 68 -5.26 -8.16 -0.34
C ALA A 68 -4.06 -7.20 -0.20
N SER A 69 -3.36 -6.93 -1.31
CA SER A 69 -2.20 -6.03 -1.33
C SER A 69 -2.54 -4.58 -0.98
N ARG A 70 -3.74 -4.12 -1.38
CA ARG A 70 -4.21 -2.77 -1.10
C ARG A 70 -4.55 -2.61 0.38
N GLU A 71 -5.29 -3.56 0.96
CA GLU A 71 -5.67 -3.51 2.36
C GLU A 71 -4.46 -3.71 3.29
N GLU A 72 -3.49 -4.55 2.90
CA GLU A 72 -2.22 -4.66 3.63
C GLU A 72 -1.48 -3.31 3.64
N LEU A 73 -1.37 -2.64 2.50
CA LEU A 73 -0.73 -1.34 2.43
C LEU A 73 -1.49 -0.27 3.24
N LYS A 74 -2.83 -0.28 3.24
CA LYS A 74 -3.61 0.59 4.12
C LYS A 74 -3.28 0.36 5.58
N GLY A 75 -3.16 -0.90 6.00
CA GLY A 75 -2.74 -1.24 7.35
C GLY A 75 -1.36 -0.68 7.69
N ASP A 76 -0.37 -0.85 6.81
CA ASP A 76 0.99 -0.33 7.02
C ASP A 76 1.00 1.20 7.20
N LEU A 77 0.22 1.91 6.37
CA LEU A 77 0.06 3.35 6.45
C LEU A 77 -0.62 3.78 7.77
N LEU A 78 -1.65 3.05 8.19
CA LEU A 78 -2.36 3.34 9.44
C LEU A 78 -1.49 3.08 10.67
N VAL A 79 -0.61 2.07 10.64
CA VAL A 79 0.42 1.87 11.67
C VAL A 79 1.37 3.06 11.73
N GLN A 80 1.86 3.55 10.59
CA GLN A 80 2.73 4.73 10.53
C GLN A 80 2.06 5.97 11.14
N LEU A 81 0.73 6.07 11.06
CA LEU A 81 -0.07 7.14 11.64
C LEU A 81 -0.49 6.91 13.09
N GLY A 82 -0.10 5.79 13.71
CA GLY A 82 -0.51 5.42 15.06
C GLY A 82 -1.99 5.04 15.19
N ARG A 83 -2.67 4.74 14.09
CA ARG A 83 -4.10 4.35 14.03
C ARG A 83 -4.23 2.82 14.08
N THR A 84 -3.80 2.21 15.18
CA THR A 84 -3.64 0.75 15.32
C THR A 84 -4.94 -0.03 15.14
N ASN A 85 -6.07 0.44 15.68
CA ASN A 85 -7.39 -0.20 15.49
C ASN A 85 -7.82 -0.24 14.02
N ASP A 86 -7.63 0.86 13.30
CA ASP A 86 -7.94 0.93 11.87
C ASP A 86 -6.98 0.03 11.07
N ALA A 87 -5.71 0.00 11.47
CA ALA A 87 -4.70 -0.85 10.85
C ALA A 87 -5.02 -2.35 11.01
N HIS A 88 -5.43 -2.77 12.21
CA HIS A 88 -5.89 -4.13 12.48
C HIS A 88 -7.05 -4.52 11.55
N SER A 89 -8.06 -3.64 11.44
CA SER A 89 -9.21 -3.86 10.56
C SER A 89 -8.80 -3.99 9.08
N ALA A 90 -7.80 -3.22 8.63
CA ALA A 90 -7.28 -3.32 7.27
C ALA A 90 -6.51 -4.63 7.04
N TYR A 91 -5.69 -5.07 8.00
CA TYR A 91 -4.98 -6.34 7.91
C TYR A 91 -5.92 -7.55 7.93
N GLU A 92 -7.02 -7.52 8.69
CA GLU A 92 -8.04 -8.57 8.64
C GLU A 92 -8.69 -8.67 7.27
N LYS A 93 -9.04 -7.53 6.65
CA LYS A 93 -9.56 -7.50 5.28
C LYS A 93 -8.55 -8.01 4.27
N ALA A 94 -7.28 -7.65 4.43
CA ALA A 94 -6.20 -8.17 3.60
C ALA A 94 -6.13 -9.69 3.68
N LYS A 95 -6.24 -10.25 4.90
CA LYS A 95 -6.16 -11.70 5.16
C LYS A 95 -7.34 -12.42 4.54
N ALA A 96 -8.54 -11.86 4.67
CA ALA A 96 -9.76 -12.41 4.07
C ALA A 96 -9.76 -12.38 2.53
N ALA A 97 -8.95 -11.49 1.93
CA ALA A 97 -8.83 -11.36 0.47
C ALA A 97 -7.71 -12.21 -0.14
N LEU A 98 -6.87 -12.85 0.69
CA LEU A 98 -5.84 -13.77 0.22
C LEU A 98 -6.47 -15.06 -0.32
N SER A 99 -5.87 -15.64 -1.35
CA SER A 99 -6.21 -17.00 -1.79
C SER A 99 -5.76 -18.02 -0.74
N ASP A 100 -6.42 -19.18 -0.69
CA ASP A 100 -6.12 -20.24 0.28
C ASP A 100 -4.65 -20.72 0.25
N ASP A 101 -4.00 -20.65 -0.92
CA ASP A 101 -2.59 -21.02 -1.12
C ASP A 101 -1.59 -19.90 -0.78
N ALA A 102 -2.06 -18.71 -0.40
CA ALA A 102 -1.18 -17.58 -0.15
C ALA A 102 -0.49 -17.68 1.22
N ALA A 103 0.77 -17.24 1.29
CA ALA A 103 1.51 -17.18 2.54
C ALA A 103 0.94 -16.09 3.47
N VAL A 104 0.08 -16.49 4.42
CA VAL A 104 -0.53 -15.59 5.42
C VAL A 104 0.41 -15.16 6.54
N GLY A 105 1.59 -15.79 6.66
CA GLY A 105 2.48 -15.63 7.81
C GLY A 105 2.90 -14.18 8.09
N GLY A 106 3.27 -13.42 7.06
CA GLY A 106 3.66 -12.02 7.22
C GLY A 106 2.54 -11.14 7.76
N LEU A 107 1.31 -11.38 7.31
CA LEU A 107 0.14 -10.63 7.73
C LEU A 107 -0.31 -11.01 9.15
N GLN A 108 -0.18 -12.30 9.52
CA GLN A 108 -0.45 -12.74 10.89
C GLN A 108 0.52 -12.09 11.88
N LEU A 109 1.81 -11.98 11.53
CA LEU A 109 2.78 -11.29 12.38
C LEU A 109 2.40 -9.82 12.61
N LYS A 110 1.98 -9.10 11.56
CA LYS A 110 1.50 -7.71 11.69
C LYS A 110 0.29 -7.60 12.63
N LEU A 111 -0.67 -8.52 12.54
CA LEU A 111 -1.83 -8.58 13.44
C LEU A 111 -1.41 -8.86 14.90
N ASP A 112 -0.52 -9.83 15.10
CA ASP A 112 -0.03 -10.21 16.44
C ASP A 112 0.76 -9.07 17.09
N ASP A 113 1.53 -8.31 16.32
CA ASP A 113 2.30 -7.17 16.82
C ASP A 113 1.39 -6.01 17.26
N LEU A 114 0.28 -5.75 16.54
CA LEU A 114 -0.72 -4.78 16.98
C LEU A 114 -1.43 -5.22 18.27
N ALA A 115 -1.82 -6.49 18.37
CA ALA A 115 -2.48 -7.02 19.55
C ALA A 115 -1.63 -6.94 20.83
N LYS A 116 -0.29 -6.98 20.70
CA LYS A 116 0.65 -6.79 21.82
C LYS A 116 0.88 -5.33 22.18
N GLY A 117 0.76 -4.41 21.21
CA GLY A 117 0.95 -2.97 21.42
C GLY A 117 -0.24 -2.28 22.10
N ASP A 118 -1.43 -2.86 22.00
CA ASP A 118 -2.66 -2.37 22.63
C ASP A 118 -2.87 -2.89 24.08
N ALA A 119 -1.98 -3.76 24.59
CA ALA A 119 -2.03 -4.39 25.92
C ALA A 119 -1.13 -3.72 26.96
#